data_AF-A0A1F9ZRU7-F1
#
_entry.id   AF-A0A1F9ZRU7-F1
#
_cell.length_a   1.000
_cell.length_b   1.000
_cell.length_c   1.000
_cell.angle_alpha   90.00
_cell.angle_beta   90.00
_cell.angle_gamma   90.00
#
_symmetry.space_group_name_H-M   'P 1'
#
loop_
_entity.id
_entity.type
_entity.pdbx_description
1 polymer ?
#
loop_
_entity_poly.entity_id
_entity_poly.type
_entity_poly.pdbx_seq_one_letter_code
_entity_poly.pdbx_strand_id
1 'polypeptide(L)'
;MRLDEINEWIDATIISRGKSYFREGRVLSVNEKVSNQFQCLVEGTRDYVVEVTLDEDQEIEYSACTCPYDQGEFCKHEVAAFLAIDEYLSKKDKQELDQDCGSTHRNLDDIFRSMSKDEVVSLLREIVKNDGKLKRRIMVKFGDLRDEDLLRQTSKMVRESLEEFVDTYGYTTDDSDEIYCDGVDEALSKAHEYLDEGRVMLSIKILLEIYREMNRMISFYGMFNDRVLSSKYLETSEDLKVCFSHPKLSDGERDNVYDLILQWIEKFIQNREYQSAIHFIELAIEVMRHPYQKEVMDELVEYFICELQEEELEFLYLEKLRFCQYRYIKKIAGENSAERFMYTQLDLPIFRELAIQQAMSISDYESAIALCIGGERISKENSLNDVRWKKMRVEIYEKINDLPRFHDLAIELILRGNEVYYDKLKTKYEDEQWRKVYPKLIAKIESENRYGSWVFLNLLIKEQEKEKIINFLRQNPRFAPDVYRHVLPEFNHEMISIFEAYIKEQVKISSTRDLYIKCCDLIRTMVSIGGKNEGKEMILWIRENFRRRSALLEEISKIEIFL
;
A
#
# COMPACT_ATOMS: atom_id res chain seq x y z
N MET A 1 1.84 7.51 35.20
CA MET A 1 3.09 7.36 36.01
C MET A 1 3.68 8.73 36.25
N ARG A 2 3.78 9.19 37.50
CA ARG A 2 4.38 10.52 37.81
C ARG A 2 5.91 10.49 37.68
N LEU A 3 6.49 11.62 37.28
CA LEU A 3 7.94 11.77 37.07
C LEU A 3 8.76 11.54 38.37
N ASP A 4 8.19 11.86 39.52
CA ASP A 4 8.79 11.69 40.86
C ASP A 4 8.73 10.23 41.37
N GLU A 5 7.91 9.38 40.74
CA GLU A 5 7.65 7.99 41.14
C GLU A 5 8.23 6.94 40.18
N ILE A 6 9.04 7.35 39.20
CA ILE A 6 9.65 6.43 38.21
C ILE A 6 10.47 5.28 38.83
N ASN A 7 10.86 5.39 40.10
CA ASN A 7 11.59 4.35 40.82
C ASN A 7 10.75 3.11 41.16
N GLU A 8 9.42 3.21 41.13
CA GLU A 8 8.51 2.13 41.53
C GLU A 8 8.08 1.24 40.34
N TRP A 9 8.22 1.75 39.12
CA TRP A 9 7.66 1.15 37.90
C TRP A 9 8.71 0.64 36.90
N ILE A 10 9.96 1.11 37.01
CA ILE A 10 11.04 0.79 36.07
C ILE A 10 12.07 -0.14 36.74
N ASP A 11 12.69 -1.04 35.98
CA ASP A 11 13.76 -1.91 36.47
C ASP A 11 14.91 -1.09 37.10
N ALA A 12 15.34 -1.50 38.30
CA ALA A 12 16.36 -0.80 39.09
C ALA A 12 17.70 -0.61 38.35
N THR A 13 18.05 -1.52 37.45
CA THR A 13 19.26 -1.45 36.61
C THR A 13 19.12 -0.35 35.57
N ILE A 14 17.95 -0.24 34.94
CA ILE A 14 17.66 0.81 33.95
C ILE A 14 17.60 2.18 34.61
N ILE A 15 16.98 2.27 35.79
CA ILE A 15 16.96 3.50 36.59
C ILE A 15 18.39 3.95 36.92
N SER A 16 19.23 3.05 37.42
CA SER A 16 20.62 3.37 37.78
C SER A 16 21.41 3.94 36.60
N ARG A 17 21.24 3.34 35.41
CA ARG A 17 21.89 3.78 34.17
C ARG A 17 21.33 5.12 33.70
N GLY A 18 20.02 5.32 33.72
CA GLY A 18 19.39 6.60 33.35
C GLY A 18 19.80 7.73 34.29
N LYS A 19 19.85 7.49 35.60
CA LYS A 19 20.40 8.43 36.60
C LYS A 19 21.88 8.74 36.36
N SER A 20 22.66 7.82 35.80
CA SER A 20 24.06 8.09 35.41
C SER A 20 24.10 9.04 34.22
N TYR A 21 23.33 8.76 33.17
CA TYR A 21 23.26 9.57 31.96
C TYR A 21 22.82 11.01 32.27
N PHE A 22 21.81 11.16 33.12
CA PHE A 22 21.38 12.47 33.58
C PHE A 22 22.47 13.20 34.38
N ARG A 23 23.11 12.54 35.36
CA ARG A 23 24.19 13.14 36.17
C ARG A 23 25.44 13.49 35.36
N GLU A 24 25.70 12.76 34.28
CA GLU A 24 26.81 13.00 33.37
C GLU A 24 26.51 14.10 32.34
N GLY A 25 25.33 14.72 32.37
CA GLY A 25 24.97 15.80 31.45
C GLY A 25 24.72 15.31 30.02
N ARG A 26 24.38 14.04 29.82
CA ARG A 26 24.14 13.45 28.50
C ARG A 26 22.80 13.81 27.89
N VAL A 27 21.93 14.50 28.63
CA VAL A 27 20.72 15.10 28.04
C VAL A 27 21.12 16.45 27.46
N LEU A 28 21.31 16.49 26.15
CA LEU A 28 21.85 17.63 25.41
C LEU A 28 20.84 18.77 25.30
N SER A 29 19.55 18.45 25.22
CA SER A 29 18.47 19.44 25.18
C SER A 29 17.14 18.87 25.71
N VAL A 30 16.30 19.75 26.23
CA VAL A 30 14.89 19.51 26.59
C VAL A 30 14.08 20.63 25.95
N ASN A 31 13.24 20.30 24.97
CA ASN A 31 12.41 21.26 24.26
C ASN A 31 10.94 20.95 24.49
N GLU A 32 10.21 21.89 25.08
CA GLU A 32 8.75 21.83 25.16
C GLU A 32 8.17 22.35 23.83
N LYS A 33 7.58 21.47 23.01
CA LYS A 33 7.01 21.83 21.70
C LYS A 33 5.65 22.51 21.86
N VAL A 34 4.82 21.92 22.72
CA VAL A 34 3.46 22.35 23.11
C VAL A 34 3.37 22.07 24.61
N SER A 35 2.46 22.75 25.33
CA SER A 35 2.26 22.51 26.77
C SER A 35 2.20 21.00 27.07
N ASN A 36 3.06 20.54 27.98
CA ASN A 36 3.19 19.15 28.40
C ASN A 36 3.72 18.14 27.35
N GLN A 37 4.22 18.60 26.20
CA GLN A 37 4.88 17.76 25.19
C GLN A 37 6.36 18.12 25.07
N PHE A 38 7.22 17.17 25.44
CA PHE A 38 8.66 17.35 25.50
C PHE A 38 9.38 16.48 24.48
N GLN A 39 10.39 17.05 23.85
CA GLN A 39 11.37 16.33 23.05
C GLN A 39 12.75 16.57 23.64
N CYS A 40 13.43 15.48 24.00
CA CYS A 40 14.77 15.50 24.57
C CYS A 40 15.76 14.85 23.61
N LEU A 41 16.97 15.43 23.52
CA LEU A 41 18.09 14.81 22.82
C LEU A 41 19.06 14.21 23.84
N VAL A 42 19.31 12.90 23.77
CA VAL A 42 20.14 12.18 24.75
C VAL A 42 21.33 11.52 24.06
N GLU A 43 22.54 11.88 24.48
CA GLU A 43 23.81 11.36 23.98
C GLU A 43 24.03 9.90 24.42
N GLY A 44 24.26 9.03 23.44
CA GLY A 44 24.58 7.62 23.63
C GLY A 44 25.73 7.16 22.72
N THR A 45 25.58 6.00 22.08
CA THR A 45 26.45 5.60 20.96
C THR A 45 26.25 6.45 19.71
N ARG A 46 25.06 7.04 19.60
CA ARG A 46 24.65 8.15 18.75
C ARG A 46 23.65 8.98 19.55
N ASP A 47 23.27 10.15 19.05
CA ASP A 47 22.23 10.93 19.71
C ASP A 47 20.86 10.29 19.48
N TYR A 48 20.10 10.14 20.55
CA TYR A 48 18.77 9.55 20.54
C TYR A 48 17.73 10.60 20.89
N VAL A 49 16.62 10.60 20.16
CA VAL A 49 15.49 11.47 20.41
C VAL A 49 14.53 10.73 21.33
N VAL A 50 14.12 11.40 22.39
CA VAL A 50 13.12 10.91 23.35
C VAL A 50 11.94 11.86 23.32
N GLU A 51 10.75 11.34 23.05
CA GLU A 51 9.50 12.10 23.11
C GLU A 51 8.71 11.69 24.35
N VAL A 52 8.21 12.67 25.10
CA VAL A 52 7.46 12.45 26.34
C VAL A 52 6.25 13.38 26.35
N THR A 53 5.06 12.84 26.59
CA THR A 53 3.83 13.61 26.80
C THR A 53 3.33 13.39 28.21
N LEU A 54 3.04 14.49 28.90
CA LEU A 54 2.44 14.49 30.24
C LEU A 54 0.97 14.89 30.17
N ASP A 55 0.15 14.34 31.06
CA ASP A 55 -1.24 14.75 31.23
C ASP A 55 -1.37 16.01 32.12
N GLU A 56 -2.61 16.42 32.44
CA GLU A 56 -2.89 17.59 33.28
C GLU A 56 -2.37 17.42 34.73
N ASP A 57 -2.19 16.18 35.20
CA ASP A 57 -1.70 15.84 36.54
C ASP A 57 -0.18 15.56 36.58
N GLN A 58 0.53 15.87 35.48
CA GLN A 58 1.97 15.64 35.26
C GLN A 58 2.37 14.15 35.26
N GLU A 59 1.45 13.26 34.92
CA GLU A 59 1.76 11.85 34.66
C GLU A 59 2.18 11.62 33.21
N ILE A 60 3.14 10.73 33.00
CA ILE A 60 3.54 10.27 31.67
C ILE A 60 2.39 9.51 31.03
N GLU A 61 1.77 10.12 30.01
CA GLU A 61 0.76 9.51 29.14
C GLU A 61 1.44 8.70 28.02
N TYR A 62 2.55 9.22 27.49
CA TYR A 62 3.29 8.60 26.40
C TYR A 62 4.80 8.86 26.53
N SER A 63 5.61 7.83 26.26
CA SER A 63 7.04 8.00 25.99
C SER A 63 7.51 7.07 24.88
N ALA A 64 8.47 7.55 24.09
CA ALA A 64 9.19 6.73 23.13
C ALA A 64 10.62 7.23 22.94
N CYS A 65 11.54 6.32 22.61
CA CYS A 65 12.93 6.64 22.30
C CYS A 65 13.39 5.96 21.02
N THR A 66 14.13 6.67 20.17
CA THR A 66 14.72 6.15 18.92
C THR A 66 15.89 5.16 19.13
N CYS A 67 16.08 4.65 20.35
CA CYS A 67 17.15 3.72 20.66
C CYS A 67 16.75 2.26 20.38
N PRO A 68 17.69 1.41 19.93
CA PRO A 68 17.40 0.03 19.52
C PRO A 68 17.21 -0.93 20.73
N TYR A 69 16.81 -0.41 21.89
CA TYR A 69 16.64 -1.22 23.09
C TYR A 69 15.25 -1.86 23.10
N ASP A 70 15.20 -3.19 23.17
CA ASP A 70 13.99 -4.02 23.07
C ASP A 70 13.74 -4.91 24.30
N GLN A 71 14.58 -4.80 25.33
CA GLN A 71 14.57 -5.71 26.50
C GLN A 71 13.68 -5.23 27.66
N GLY A 72 12.85 -4.21 27.45
CA GLY A 72 11.94 -3.66 28.46
C GLY A 72 11.12 -2.48 27.92
N GLU A 73 10.11 -2.06 28.67
CA GLU A 73 9.19 -0.98 28.29
C GLU A 73 9.86 0.41 28.24
N PHE A 74 10.87 0.64 29.09
CA PHE A 74 11.61 1.89 29.13
C PHE A 74 13.10 1.65 28.99
N CYS A 75 13.77 2.53 28.25
CA CYS A 75 15.21 2.55 28.14
C CYS A 75 15.86 3.55 29.11
N LYS A 76 17.19 3.45 29.26
CA LYS A 76 17.97 4.41 30.06
C LYS A 76 17.89 5.86 29.57
N HIS A 77 17.62 6.09 28.28
CA HIS A 77 17.50 7.43 27.72
C HIS A 77 16.17 8.08 28.12
N GLU A 78 15.09 7.30 28.15
CA GLU A 78 13.78 7.75 28.65
C GLU A 78 13.86 8.13 30.13
N VAL A 79 14.50 7.30 30.96
CA VAL A 79 14.74 7.64 32.36
C VAL A 79 15.55 8.95 32.50
N ALA A 80 16.58 9.14 31.67
CA ALA A 80 17.37 10.37 31.71
C ALA A 80 16.54 11.60 31.28
N ALA A 81 15.68 11.43 30.26
CA ALA A 81 14.76 12.46 29.80
C ALA A 81 13.72 12.80 30.87
N PHE A 82 13.12 11.81 31.55
CA PHE A 82 12.16 12.04 32.64
C PHE A 82 12.76 12.89 33.75
N LEU A 83 13.98 12.59 34.18
CA LEU A 83 14.69 13.37 35.20
C LEU A 83 15.01 14.80 34.71
N ALA A 84 15.35 14.95 33.43
CA ALA A 84 15.62 16.26 32.86
C ALA A 84 14.35 17.11 32.70
N ILE A 85 13.22 16.49 32.38
CA ILE A 85 11.90 17.15 32.33
C ILE A 85 11.45 17.54 33.73
N ASP A 86 11.62 16.68 34.73
CA ASP A 86 11.32 16.99 36.13
C ASP A 86 12.15 18.18 36.65
N GLU A 87 13.46 18.20 36.33
CA GLU A 87 14.33 19.33 36.65
C GLU A 87 13.92 20.60 35.86
N TYR A 88 13.52 20.45 34.61
CA TYR A 88 13.04 21.55 33.76
C TYR A 88 11.77 22.19 34.32
N LEU A 89 10.77 21.38 34.69
CA LEU A 89 9.51 21.83 35.29
C LEU A 89 9.74 22.47 36.66
N SER A 90 10.57 21.85 37.49
CA SER A 90 10.97 22.40 38.79
C SER A 90 11.71 23.75 38.68
N LYS A 91 12.44 23.97 37.58
CA LYS A 91 13.09 25.25 37.28
C LYS A 91 12.12 26.27 36.70
N LYS A 92 11.15 25.85 35.88
CA LYS A 92 10.08 26.70 35.33
C LYS A 92 9.22 27.31 36.45
N ASP A 93 8.83 26.50 37.44
CA ASP A 93 8.08 26.96 38.62
C ASP A 93 8.88 27.90 39.53
N LYS A 94 10.22 27.76 39.57
CA LYS A 94 11.11 28.67 40.33
C LYS A 94 11.47 29.94 39.55
N GLN A 95 11.48 29.90 38.22
CA GLN A 95 11.80 31.03 37.35
C GLN A 95 10.68 32.08 37.26
N GLU A 96 9.44 31.77 37.65
CA GLU A 96 8.41 32.79 37.86
C GLU A 96 8.61 33.62 39.15
N LEU A 97 9.47 33.17 40.08
CA LEU A 97 9.68 33.80 41.39
C LEU A 97 10.98 34.59 41.53
N ASP A 98 12.02 34.31 40.74
CA ASP A 98 13.30 35.05 40.78
C ASP A 98 13.80 35.36 39.35
N GLN A 99 13.42 36.54 38.85
CA GLN A 99 14.14 37.17 37.73
C GLN A 99 15.49 37.69 38.23
N ASP A 100 16.57 37.14 37.65
CA ASP A 100 17.93 37.71 37.47
C ASP A 100 19.08 36.80 37.98
N CYS A 101 19.48 35.80 37.18
CA CYS A 101 20.89 35.53 36.81
C CYS A 101 21.00 34.34 35.82
N GLY A 102 21.83 34.49 34.78
CA GLY A 102 21.82 33.65 33.57
C GLY A 102 22.39 32.23 33.69
N SER A 103 21.77 31.32 32.95
CA SER A 103 22.37 30.04 32.53
C SER A 103 22.79 30.11 31.06
N THR A 104 24.09 30.03 30.82
CA THR A 104 24.71 30.02 29.50
C THR A 104 24.53 28.68 28.79
N HIS A 105 23.42 28.50 28.10
CA HIS A 105 23.37 27.67 26.90
C HIS A 105 22.92 28.58 25.76
N ARG A 106 23.89 29.15 25.03
CA ARG A 106 23.59 29.85 23.78
C ARG A 106 23.09 28.78 22.80
N ASN A 107 21.80 28.82 22.47
CA ASN A 107 21.28 28.02 21.36
C ASN A 107 21.97 28.49 20.07
N LEU A 108 22.11 27.61 19.06
CA LEU A 108 22.70 27.95 17.75
C LEU A 108 22.08 29.22 17.16
N ASP A 109 20.79 29.41 17.36
CA ASP A 109 20.09 30.63 16.93
C ASP A 109 20.62 31.90 17.63
N ASP A 110 20.94 31.83 18.92
CA ASP A 110 21.52 32.97 19.64
C ASP A 110 22.96 33.22 19.20
N ILE A 111 23.70 32.15 18.86
CA ILE A 111 25.04 32.27 18.28
C ILE A 111 24.94 32.96 16.93
N PHE A 112 24.11 32.47 16.01
CA PHE A 112 23.93 33.08 14.68
C PHE A 112 23.39 34.51 14.74
N ARG A 113 22.50 34.84 15.68
CA ARG A 113 22.02 36.21 15.90
C ARG A 113 23.08 37.14 16.49
N SER A 114 24.01 36.59 17.29
CA SER A 114 25.13 37.35 17.85
C SER A 114 26.28 37.55 16.87
N MET A 115 26.36 36.73 15.81
CA MET A 115 27.35 36.86 14.74
C MET A 115 26.96 37.99 13.78
N SER A 116 27.96 38.74 13.35
CA SER A 116 27.81 39.66 12.22
C SER A 116 27.58 38.89 10.91
N LYS A 117 26.98 39.56 9.92
CA LYS A 117 26.77 38.98 8.58
C LYS A 117 28.10 38.47 7.98
N ASP A 118 29.19 39.19 8.20
CA ASP A 118 30.51 38.82 7.65
C ASP A 118 31.09 37.57 8.33
N GLU A 119 30.84 37.37 9.62
CA GLU A 119 31.26 36.16 10.34
C GLU A 119 30.47 34.94 9.88
N VAL A 120 29.16 35.08 9.67
CA VAL A 120 28.32 33.99 9.13
C VAL A 120 28.74 33.64 7.71
N VAL A 121 28.98 34.64 6.86
CA VAL A 121 29.49 34.42 5.50
C VAL A 121 30.87 33.76 5.51
N SER A 122 31.75 34.13 6.45
CA SER A 122 33.08 33.54 6.58
C SER A 122 33.02 32.08 7.01
N LEU A 123 32.18 31.77 8.01
CA LEU A 123 31.91 30.39 8.45
C LEU A 123 31.33 29.55 7.31
N LEU A 124 30.31 30.06 6.61
CA LEU A 124 29.73 29.36 5.46
C LEU A 124 30.78 29.11 4.36
N ARG A 125 31.65 30.08 4.05
CA ARG A 125 32.74 29.87 3.08
C ARG A 125 33.70 28.78 3.51
N GLU A 126 34.00 28.68 4.80
CA GLU A 126 34.89 27.64 5.33
C GLU A 126 34.27 26.25 5.21
N ILE A 127 32.99 26.10 5.61
CA ILE A 127 32.25 24.83 5.49
C ILE A 127 32.13 24.42 4.01
N VAL A 128 31.70 25.35 3.15
CA VAL A 128 31.48 25.12 1.71
C VAL A 128 32.78 24.81 0.96
N LYS A 129 33.95 25.24 1.48
CA LYS A 129 35.25 24.96 0.83
C LYS A 129 35.53 23.47 0.76
N ASN A 130 35.08 22.69 1.74
CA ASN A 130 35.31 21.26 1.83
C ASN A 130 34.07 20.43 1.46
N ASP A 131 32.89 21.04 1.36
CA ASP A 131 31.65 20.38 0.98
C ASP A 131 31.13 20.85 -0.39
N GLY A 132 31.45 20.07 -1.42
CA GLY A 132 31.00 20.33 -2.79
C GLY A 132 29.50 20.12 -3.02
N LYS A 133 28.82 19.34 -2.16
CA LYS A 133 27.37 19.09 -2.22
C LYS A 133 26.63 20.30 -1.64
N LEU A 134 27.04 20.77 -0.46
CA LEU A 134 26.49 22.00 0.13
C LEU A 134 26.73 23.21 -0.76
N LYS A 135 27.90 23.31 -1.41
CA LYS A 135 28.17 24.35 -2.41
C LYS A 135 27.10 24.37 -3.51
N ARG A 136 26.79 23.20 -4.07
CA ARG A 136 25.77 23.06 -5.12
C ARG A 136 24.38 23.43 -4.62
N ARG A 137 23.97 22.93 -3.45
CA ARG A 137 22.67 23.27 -2.84
C ARG A 137 22.49 24.78 -2.71
N ILE A 138 23.50 25.47 -2.18
CA ILE A 138 23.48 26.94 -2.05
C ILE A 138 23.41 27.62 -3.43
N MET A 139 24.17 27.14 -4.42
CA MET A 139 24.15 27.71 -5.77
C MET A 139 22.82 27.50 -6.50
N VAL A 140 22.17 26.35 -6.36
CA VAL A 140 20.84 26.09 -6.95
C VAL A 140 19.76 26.92 -6.26
N LYS A 141 19.84 27.05 -4.93
CA LYS A 141 18.81 27.75 -4.15
C LYS A 141 18.91 29.27 -4.27
N PHE A 142 20.12 29.82 -4.16
CA PHE A 142 20.36 31.27 -4.03
C PHE A 142 21.24 31.87 -5.13
N GLY A 143 21.80 31.06 -6.02
CA GLY A 143 22.65 31.56 -7.11
C GLY A 143 21.83 32.19 -8.23
N ASP A 144 22.29 33.33 -8.73
CA ASP A 144 21.80 33.91 -9.99
C ASP A 144 22.45 33.19 -11.18
N LEU A 145 22.01 31.95 -11.38
CA LEU A 145 22.52 31.08 -12.43
C LEU A 145 21.74 31.31 -13.73
N ARG A 146 22.45 31.19 -14.86
CA ARG A 146 21.78 31.03 -16.15
C ARG A 146 20.98 29.73 -16.12
N ASP A 147 19.83 29.70 -16.81
CA ASP A 147 18.92 28.56 -16.82
C ASP A 147 19.62 27.23 -17.15
N GLU A 148 20.56 27.20 -18.10
CA GLU A 148 21.35 26.01 -18.44
C GLU A 148 22.23 25.52 -17.27
N ASP A 149 22.88 26.45 -16.57
CA ASP A 149 23.74 26.14 -15.43
C ASP A 149 22.92 25.69 -14.21
N LEU A 150 21.73 26.26 -14.03
CA LEU A 150 20.76 25.85 -13.01
C LEU A 150 20.28 24.41 -13.26
N LEU A 151 19.83 24.10 -14.47
CA LEU A 151 19.32 22.76 -14.81
C LEU A 151 20.42 21.69 -14.65
N ARG A 152 21.64 22.00 -15.11
CA ARG A 152 22.80 21.12 -14.94
C ARG A 152 23.14 20.87 -13.47
N GLN A 153 23.09 21.90 -12.63
CA GLN A 153 23.37 21.76 -11.20
C GLN A 153 22.25 21.02 -10.46
N THR A 154 21.00 21.26 -10.85
CA THR A 154 19.82 20.58 -10.30
C THR A 154 19.86 19.10 -10.63
N SER A 155 20.09 18.71 -11.90
CA SER A 155 20.28 17.31 -12.29
C SER A 155 21.41 16.63 -11.49
N LYS A 156 22.54 17.32 -11.32
CA LYS A 156 23.66 16.77 -10.53
C LYS A 156 23.30 16.59 -9.06
N MET A 157 22.58 17.53 -8.46
CA MET A 157 22.13 17.46 -7.07
C MET A 157 21.15 16.31 -6.84
N VAL A 158 20.15 16.18 -7.71
CA VAL A 158 19.17 15.08 -7.68
C VAL A 158 19.89 13.74 -7.81
N ARG A 159 20.79 13.61 -8.79
CA ARG A 159 21.58 12.39 -9.01
C ARG A 159 22.36 11.98 -7.77
N GLU A 160 23.14 12.89 -7.18
CA GLU A 160 23.94 12.59 -6.00
C GLU A 160 23.07 12.15 -4.81
N SER A 161 21.90 12.77 -4.65
CA SER A 161 20.95 12.38 -3.60
C SER A 161 20.35 11.00 -3.84
N LEU A 162 20.08 10.64 -5.09
CA LEU A 162 19.54 9.33 -5.46
C LEU A 162 20.61 8.22 -5.35
N GLU A 163 21.84 8.50 -5.75
CA GLU A 163 22.98 7.58 -5.60
C GLU A 163 23.24 7.30 -4.11
N GLU A 164 23.25 8.34 -3.27
CA GLU A 164 23.39 8.19 -1.80
C GLU A 164 22.22 7.42 -1.18
N PHE A 165 21.00 7.65 -1.66
CA PHE A 165 19.82 6.90 -1.23
C PHE A 165 20.01 5.38 -1.49
N VAL A 166 20.46 4.99 -2.67
CA VAL A 166 20.72 3.58 -2.99
C VAL A 166 21.88 3.01 -2.16
N ASP A 167 22.96 3.76 -2.00
CA ASP A 167 24.13 3.33 -1.22
C ASP A 167 23.78 3.13 0.27
N THR A 168 22.86 3.93 0.81
CA THR A 168 22.50 3.93 2.22
C THR A 168 21.48 2.84 2.57
N TYR A 169 20.42 2.72 1.78
CA TYR A 169 19.25 1.89 2.14
C TYR A 169 19.20 0.55 1.40
N GLY A 170 20.03 0.35 0.37
CA GLY A 170 20.04 -0.88 -0.42
C GLY A 170 18.68 -1.18 -1.07
N TYR A 171 18.41 -2.47 -1.32
CA TYR A 171 17.17 -2.95 -1.98
C TYR A 171 16.03 -3.27 -1.00
N THR A 172 16.21 -3.00 0.28
CA THR A 172 15.29 -3.44 1.34
C THR A 172 14.50 -2.27 1.89
N THR A 173 13.24 -2.19 1.48
CA THR A 173 12.20 -1.43 2.16
C THR A 173 11.85 -2.15 3.47
N ASP A 174 12.67 -1.97 4.50
CA ASP A 174 12.14 -2.07 5.85
C ASP A 174 11.23 -0.86 6.10
N ASP A 175 10.17 -1.06 6.89
CA ASP A 175 9.12 -0.10 7.24
C ASP A 175 9.63 1.10 8.07
N SER A 176 10.71 1.76 7.65
CA SER A 176 11.12 3.05 8.22
C SER A 176 10.42 4.17 7.46
N ASP A 177 9.50 4.86 8.13
CA ASP A 177 8.77 6.03 7.61
C ASP A 177 9.67 7.27 7.37
N GLU A 178 10.99 7.16 7.60
CA GLU A 178 11.98 8.25 7.50
C GLU A 178 13.01 8.02 6.38
N ILE A 179 12.54 7.65 5.19
CA ILE A 179 13.41 7.57 4.01
C ILE A 179 13.40 8.91 3.28
N TYR A 180 14.55 9.59 3.27
CA TYR A 180 14.71 10.93 2.68
C TYR A 180 15.49 10.93 1.37
N CYS A 181 15.02 11.72 0.41
CA CYS A 181 15.75 12.05 -0.81
C CYS A 181 15.82 13.59 -0.97
N ASP A 182 16.54 14.24 -0.05
CA ASP A 182 16.64 15.70 0.08
C ASP A 182 16.86 16.44 -1.25
N GLY A 183 17.71 15.89 -2.13
CA GLY A 183 18.02 16.52 -3.40
C GLY A 183 16.84 16.54 -4.37
N VAL A 184 15.95 15.55 -4.32
CA VAL A 184 14.68 15.56 -5.08
C VAL A 184 13.75 16.61 -4.48
N ASP A 185 13.59 16.63 -3.16
CA ASP A 185 12.70 17.56 -2.46
C ASP A 185 13.10 19.02 -2.65
N GLU A 186 14.41 19.31 -2.66
CA GLU A 186 14.92 20.64 -2.98
C GLU A 186 14.68 21.03 -4.43
N ALA A 187 14.81 20.10 -5.36
CA ALA A 187 14.54 20.37 -6.77
C ALA A 187 13.04 20.62 -7.02
N LEU A 188 12.16 19.85 -6.36
CA LEU A 188 10.71 20.08 -6.37
C LEU A 188 10.37 21.45 -5.78
N SER A 189 10.90 21.77 -4.59
CA SER A 189 10.73 23.08 -3.96
C SER A 189 11.16 24.22 -4.88
N LYS A 190 12.29 24.04 -5.60
CA LYS A 190 12.76 25.04 -6.58
C LYS A 190 11.83 25.16 -7.79
N ALA A 191 11.27 24.05 -8.26
CA ALA A 191 10.27 24.07 -9.32
C ALA A 191 9.00 24.82 -8.87
N HIS A 192 8.56 24.64 -7.63
CA HIS A 192 7.43 25.39 -7.05
C HIS A 192 7.72 26.89 -6.95
N GLU A 193 8.89 27.28 -6.45
CA GLU A 193 9.31 28.70 -6.40
C GLU A 193 9.22 29.36 -7.79
N TYR A 194 9.73 28.70 -8.83
CA TYR A 194 9.66 29.25 -10.19
C TYR A 194 8.25 29.26 -10.77
N LEU A 195 7.42 28.31 -10.38
CA LEU A 195 6.01 28.31 -10.76
C LEU A 195 5.30 29.53 -10.16
N ASP A 196 5.52 29.81 -8.87
CA ASP A 196 4.97 30.96 -8.14
C ASP A 196 5.43 32.31 -8.73
N GLU A 197 6.69 32.40 -9.13
CA GLU A 197 7.23 33.55 -9.87
C GLU A 197 6.61 33.70 -11.29
N GLY A 198 5.98 32.64 -11.78
CA GLY A 198 5.41 32.56 -13.13
C GLY A 198 6.40 32.16 -14.22
N ARG A 199 7.58 31.68 -13.86
CA ARG A 199 8.58 31.11 -14.77
C ARG A 199 8.25 29.63 -15.05
N VAL A 200 7.05 29.40 -15.60
CA VAL A 200 6.46 28.06 -15.76
C VAL A 200 7.36 27.11 -16.57
N MET A 201 7.93 27.58 -17.68
CA MET A 201 8.82 26.75 -18.51
C MET A 201 10.08 26.30 -17.78
N LEU A 202 10.59 27.09 -16.84
CA LEU A 202 11.76 26.70 -16.07
C LEU A 202 11.39 25.65 -15.02
N SER A 203 10.23 25.81 -14.38
CA SER A 203 9.66 24.80 -13.48
C SER A 203 9.48 23.45 -14.19
N ILE A 204 8.86 23.45 -15.38
CA ILE A 204 8.72 22.23 -16.22
C ILE A 204 10.08 21.61 -16.52
N LYS A 205 11.07 22.40 -16.92
CA LYS A 205 12.41 21.87 -17.22
C LYS A 205 13.06 21.24 -15.99
N ILE A 206 12.92 21.82 -14.81
CA ILE A 206 13.43 21.22 -13.56
C ILE A 206 12.73 19.89 -13.27
N LEU A 207 11.39 19.83 -13.38
CA LEU A 207 10.62 18.60 -13.17
C LEU A 207 11.03 17.50 -14.17
N LEU A 208 11.30 17.85 -15.43
CA LEU A 208 11.83 16.91 -16.42
C LEU A 208 13.27 16.45 -16.11
N GLU A 209 14.10 17.30 -15.48
CA GLU A 209 15.43 16.88 -14.98
C GLU A 209 15.31 15.87 -13.83
N ILE A 210 14.35 16.06 -12.92
CA ILE A 210 14.05 15.11 -11.84
C ILE A 210 13.67 13.75 -12.45
N TYR A 211 12.73 13.75 -13.41
CA TYR A 211 12.37 12.53 -14.12
C TYR A 211 13.56 11.85 -14.80
N ARG A 212 14.52 12.61 -15.33
CA ARG A 212 15.70 12.04 -15.99
C ARG A 212 16.48 11.18 -15.05
N GLU A 213 16.81 11.73 -13.89
CA GLU A 213 17.65 11.05 -12.92
C GLU A 213 16.87 9.91 -12.26
N MET A 214 15.58 10.07 -11.97
CA MET A 214 14.75 8.98 -11.44
C MET A 214 14.63 7.80 -12.41
N ASN A 215 14.32 8.03 -13.70
CA ASN A 215 14.25 6.94 -14.69
C ASN A 215 15.62 6.26 -14.87
N ARG A 216 16.73 7.03 -14.82
CA ARG A 216 18.07 6.45 -14.83
C ARG A 216 18.29 5.50 -13.65
N MET A 217 17.85 5.88 -12.44
CA MET A 217 17.97 5.03 -11.26
C MET A 217 17.13 3.75 -11.39
N ILE A 218 15.87 3.89 -11.82
CA ILE A 218 14.96 2.76 -12.03
C ILE A 218 15.57 1.77 -13.04
N SER A 219 16.05 2.28 -14.18
CA SER A 219 16.66 1.48 -15.25
C SER A 219 17.97 0.80 -14.81
N PHE A 220 18.86 1.51 -14.11
CA PHE A 220 20.18 0.99 -13.73
C PHE A 220 20.12 0.02 -12.54
N TYR A 221 19.28 0.31 -11.54
CA TYR A 221 19.23 -0.47 -10.29
C TYR A 221 18.04 -1.43 -10.23
N GLY A 222 17.03 -1.31 -11.10
CA GLY A 222 15.84 -2.20 -11.09
C GLY A 222 14.81 -1.84 -10.02
N MET A 223 14.75 -0.59 -9.57
CA MET A 223 13.94 -0.12 -8.43
C MET A 223 12.46 0.19 -8.78
N PHE A 224 11.86 -0.56 -9.71
CA PHE A 224 10.52 -0.28 -10.24
C PHE A 224 9.39 -0.29 -9.18
N ASN A 225 9.61 -0.95 -8.04
CA ASN A 225 8.63 -1.10 -6.96
C ASN A 225 9.04 -0.38 -5.66
N ASP A 226 10.06 0.49 -5.71
CA ASP A 226 10.45 1.26 -4.53
C ASP A 226 9.35 2.28 -4.18
N ARG A 227 8.88 2.26 -2.93
CA ARG A 227 7.75 3.09 -2.47
C ARG A 227 8.09 4.58 -2.48
N VAL A 228 9.32 4.95 -2.12
CA VAL A 228 9.76 6.35 -2.03
C VAL A 228 9.93 6.94 -3.42
N LEU A 229 10.64 6.23 -4.31
CA LEU A 229 10.78 6.64 -5.69
C LEU A 229 9.42 6.68 -6.40
N SER A 230 8.54 5.72 -6.17
CA SER A 230 7.18 5.74 -6.74
C SER A 230 6.39 6.96 -6.26
N SER A 231 6.49 7.32 -4.97
CA SER A 231 5.85 8.51 -4.42
C SER A 231 6.39 9.79 -5.06
N LYS A 232 7.72 9.92 -5.19
CA LYS A 232 8.34 11.10 -5.81
C LYS A 232 8.06 11.20 -7.31
N TYR A 233 7.92 10.07 -7.99
CA TYR A 233 7.56 10.01 -9.40
C TYR A 233 6.13 10.51 -9.62
N LEU A 234 5.20 10.16 -8.72
CA LEU A 234 3.82 10.64 -8.73
C LEU A 234 3.75 12.13 -8.38
N GLU A 235 4.45 12.58 -7.35
CA GLU A 235 4.53 14.00 -6.96
C GLU A 235 5.02 14.87 -8.13
N THR A 236 6.12 14.47 -8.77
CA THR A 236 6.65 15.16 -9.96
C THR A 236 5.64 15.16 -11.12
N SER A 237 4.80 14.13 -11.24
CA SER A 237 3.76 14.04 -12.28
C SER A 237 2.67 15.05 -12.06
N GLU A 238 2.18 15.15 -10.83
CA GLU A 238 1.13 16.11 -10.47
C GLU A 238 1.63 17.54 -10.61
N ASP A 239 2.88 17.82 -10.22
CA ASP A 239 3.51 19.13 -10.42
C ASP A 239 3.61 19.53 -11.89
N LEU A 240 3.95 18.59 -12.78
CA LEU A 240 3.93 18.84 -14.22
C LEU A 240 2.51 19.18 -14.71
N LYS A 241 1.49 18.45 -14.26
CA LYS A 241 0.08 18.73 -14.63
C LYS A 241 -0.37 20.11 -14.15
N VAL A 242 0.07 20.53 -12.96
CA VAL A 242 -0.15 21.88 -12.44
C VAL A 242 0.51 22.91 -13.36
N CYS A 243 1.78 22.69 -13.75
CA CYS A 243 2.48 23.58 -14.68
C CYS A 243 1.77 23.66 -16.04
N PHE A 244 1.31 22.54 -16.57
CA PHE A 244 0.58 22.49 -17.84
C PHE A 244 -0.74 23.26 -17.75
N SER A 245 -1.39 23.31 -16.60
CA SER A 245 -2.64 24.06 -16.40
C SER A 245 -2.41 25.54 -16.09
N HIS A 246 -1.17 25.98 -15.95
CA HIS A 246 -0.85 27.33 -15.48
C HIS A 246 -1.19 28.41 -16.55
N PRO A 247 -1.87 29.52 -16.19
CA PRO A 247 -2.31 30.55 -17.15
C PRO A 247 -1.18 31.29 -17.87
N LYS A 248 0.01 31.39 -17.27
CA LYS A 248 1.18 32.05 -17.88
C LYS A 248 1.88 31.19 -18.94
N LEU A 249 1.52 29.92 -19.09
CA LEU A 249 2.08 29.05 -20.12
C LEU A 249 1.39 29.31 -21.45
N SER A 250 2.08 30.00 -22.36
CA SER A 250 1.56 30.38 -23.67
C SER A 250 1.37 29.18 -24.60
N ASP A 251 0.55 29.31 -25.64
CA ASP A 251 0.31 28.23 -26.61
C ASP A 251 1.59 27.77 -27.31
N GLY A 252 2.47 28.70 -27.71
CA GLY A 252 3.76 28.34 -28.30
C GLY A 252 4.70 27.62 -27.33
N GLU A 253 4.64 27.94 -26.02
CA GLU A 253 5.36 27.19 -25.00
C GLU A 253 4.77 25.80 -24.78
N ARG A 254 3.45 25.64 -24.86
CA ARG A 254 2.78 24.33 -24.79
C ARG A 254 3.21 23.41 -25.92
N ASP A 255 3.32 23.95 -27.14
CA ASP A 255 3.82 23.20 -28.29
C ASP A 255 5.29 22.78 -28.07
N ASN A 256 6.13 23.68 -27.55
CA ASN A 256 7.51 23.32 -27.18
C ASN A 256 7.55 22.21 -26.10
N VAL A 257 6.65 22.24 -25.12
CA VAL A 257 6.55 21.20 -24.08
C VAL A 257 6.10 19.87 -24.70
N TYR A 258 5.14 19.89 -25.61
CA TYR A 258 4.70 18.71 -26.34
C TYR A 258 5.86 18.08 -27.13
N ASP A 259 6.61 18.88 -27.89
CA ASP A 259 7.77 18.41 -28.65
C ASP A 259 8.88 17.85 -27.75
N LEU A 260 9.10 18.46 -26.58
CA LEU A 260 10.01 17.93 -25.57
C LEU A 260 9.53 16.55 -25.10
N ILE A 261 8.27 16.43 -24.66
CA ILE A 261 7.70 15.17 -24.17
C ILE A 261 7.77 14.07 -25.26
N LEU A 262 7.51 14.41 -26.53
CA LEU A 262 7.66 13.45 -27.64
C LEU A 262 9.06 12.86 -27.73
N GLN A 263 10.10 13.69 -27.63
CA GLN A 263 11.50 13.20 -27.65
C GLN A 263 11.79 12.23 -26.50
N TRP A 264 11.16 12.44 -25.34
CA TRP A 264 11.25 11.51 -24.22
C TRP A 264 10.54 10.18 -24.51
N ILE A 265 9.32 10.23 -25.05
CA ILE A 265 8.56 9.02 -25.41
C ILE A 265 9.35 8.17 -26.40
N GLU A 266 9.89 8.77 -27.47
CA GLU A 266 10.71 8.06 -28.46
C GLU A 266 11.92 7.37 -27.82
N LYS A 267 12.62 8.08 -26.93
CA LYS A 267 13.77 7.53 -26.21
C LYS A 267 13.36 6.38 -25.28
N PHE A 268 12.23 6.50 -24.58
CA PHE A 268 11.72 5.43 -23.72
C PHE A 268 11.35 4.19 -24.52
N ILE A 269 10.72 4.35 -25.69
CA ILE A 269 10.41 3.22 -26.57
C ILE A 269 11.70 2.53 -27.03
N GLN A 270 12.69 3.30 -27.52
CA GLN A 270 14.00 2.77 -27.96
C GLN A 270 14.75 2.01 -26.86
N ASN A 271 14.64 2.48 -25.61
CA ASN A 271 15.25 1.85 -24.44
C ASN A 271 14.43 0.68 -23.85
N ARG A 272 13.27 0.36 -24.44
CA ARG A 272 12.29 -0.61 -23.89
C ARG A 272 11.76 -0.24 -22.50
N GLU A 273 11.70 1.04 -22.18
CA GLU A 273 11.15 1.61 -20.93
C GLU A 273 9.63 1.88 -21.09
N TYR A 274 8.87 0.84 -21.41
CA TYR A 274 7.47 0.95 -21.90
C TYR A 274 6.49 1.61 -20.91
N GLN A 275 6.64 1.34 -19.61
CA GLN A 275 5.81 1.97 -18.58
C GLN A 275 6.05 3.50 -18.52
N SER A 276 7.31 3.94 -18.65
CA SER A 276 7.66 5.38 -18.71
C SER A 276 7.18 6.02 -20.02
N ALA A 277 7.27 5.31 -21.14
CA ALA A 277 6.72 5.77 -22.42
C ALA A 277 5.21 6.05 -22.32
N ILE A 278 4.43 5.12 -21.75
CA ILE A 278 2.98 5.29 -21.56
C ILE A 278 2.68 6.47 -20.64
N HIS A 279 3.38 6.59 -19.50
CA HIS A 279 3.23 7.72 -18.58
C HIS A 279 3.47 9.07 -19.28
N PHE A 280 4.51 9.15 -20.11
CA PHE A 280 4.80 10.38 -20.85
C PHE A 280 3.80 10.64 -21.98
N ILE A 281 3.20 9.61 -22.59
CA ILE A 281 2.05 9.78 -23.48
C ILE A 281 0.90 10.42 -22.69
N GLU A 282 0.56 9.94 -21.50
CA GLU A 282 -0.49 10.53 -20.67
C GLU A 282 -0.22 12.01 -20.34
N LEU A 283 1.03 12.37 -20.04
CA LEU A 283 1.45 13.77 -19.86
C LEU A 283 1.32 14.59 -21.15
N ALA A 284 1.68 14.02 -22.31
CA ALA A 284 1.52 14.68 -23.61
C ALA A 284 0.05 15.02 -23.89
N ILE A 285 -0.87 14.10 -23.55
CA ILE A 285 -2.31 14.33 -23.70
C ILE A 285 -2.73 15.63 -23.01
N GLU A 286 -2.16 15.96 -21.84
CA GLU A 286 -2.53 17.17 -21.08
C GLU A 286 -2.18 18.48 -21.82
N VAL A 287 -1.10 18.49 -22.60
CA VAL A 287 -0.65 19.68 -23.35
C VAL A 287 -1.13 19.73 -24.80
N MET A 288 -1.59 18.63 -25.39
CA MET A 288 -2.11 18.59 -26.76
C MET A 288 -3.29 19.55 -26.99
N ARG A 289 -3.24 20.31 -28.10
CA ARG A 289 -4.27 21.27 -28.54
C ARG A 289 -4.60 21.20 -30.03
N HIS A 290 -3.72 20.66 -30.86
CA HIS A 290 -3.82 20.77 -32.32
C HIS A 290 -4.05 19.42 -33.02
N PRO A 291 -4.81 19.40 -34.14
CA PRO A 291 -5.00 18.19 -34.94
C PRO A 291 -3.71 17.54 -35.43
N TYR A 292 -2.68 18.32 -35.81
CA TYR A 292 -1.40 17.76 -36.26
C TYR A 292 -0.67 16.99 -35.15
N GLN A 293 -0.80 17.41 -33.88
CA GLN A 293 -0.20 16.71 -32.75
C GLN A 293 -0.79 15.30 -32.61
N LYS A 294 -2.11 15.16 -32.81
CA LYS A 294 -2.76 13.85 -32.86
C LYS A 294 -2.16 12.97 -33.98
N GLU A 295 -1.98 13.50 -35.19
CA GLU A 295 -1.43 12.73 -36.31
C GLU A 295 -0.02 12.21 -35.99
N VAL A 296 0.85 13.06 -35.42
CA VAL A 296 2.19 12.65 -34.96
C VAL A 296 2.10 11.60 -33.86
N MET A 297 1.19 11.76 -32.89
CA MET A 297 0.99 10.79 -31.81
C MET A 297 0.43 9.46 -32.30
N ASP A 298 -0.44 9.45 -33.31
CA ASP A 298 -0.95 8.22 -33.94
C ASP A 298 0.21 7.42 -34.55
N GLU A 299 1.11 8.07 -35.31
CA GLU A 299 2.29 7.43 -35.88
C GLU A 299 3.21 6.84 -34.81
N LEU A 300 3.45 7.60 -33.74
CA LEU A 300 4.28 7.16 -32.60
C LEU A 300 3.65 5.97 -31.86
N VAL A 301 2.34 5.98 -31.65
CA VAL A 301 1.62 4.89 -31.00
C VAL A 301 1.68 3.61 -31.84
N GLU A 302 1.48 3.68 -33.16
CA GLU A 302 1.60 2.49 -34.01
C GLU A 302 3.04 1.97 -34.07
N TYR A 303 4.04 2.86 -34.09
CA TYR A 303 5.44 2.47 -33.93
C TYR A 303 5.66 1.73 -32.61
N PHE A 304 5.18 2.28 -31.50
CA PHE A 304 5.30 1.66 -30.18
C PHE A 304 4.64 0.27 -30.15
N ILE A 305 3.46 0.10 -30.75
CA ILE A 305 2.79 -1.21 -30.81
C ILE A 305 3.61 -2.24 -31.59
N CYS A 306 4.27 -1.83 -32.67
CA CYS A 306 5.19 -2.72 -33.40
C CYS A 306 6.39 -3.17 -32.55
N GLU A 307 6.85 -2.35 -31.59
CA GLU A 307 7.96 -2.70 -30.69
C GLU A 307 7.55 -3.62 -29.52
N LEU A 308 6.24 -3.79 -29.26
CA LEU A 308 5.74 -4.59 -28.13
C LEU A 308 5.77 -6.12 -28.36
N GLN A 309 6.20 -6.63 -29.53
CA GLN A 309 5.94 -8.01 -30.02
C GLN A 309 6.60 -9.20 -29.27
N GLU A 310 7.02 -9.05 -28.01
CA GLU A 310 7.61 -10.12 -27.21
C GLU A 310 7.04 -10.09 -25.77
N GLU A 311 6.20 -11.09 -25.41
CA GLU A 311 5.77 -11.53 -24.04
C GLU A 311 4.34 -11.18 -23.54
N GLU A 312 3.85 -11.91 -22.51
CA GLU A 312 2.51 -11.78 -21.91
C GLU A 312 2.20 -10.38 -21.30
N LEU A 313 3.24 -9.60 -20.97
CA LEU A 313 3.12 -8.20 -20.55
C LEU A 313 2.60 -7.28 -21.68
N GLU A 314 2.70 -7.70 -22.95
CA GLU A 314 2.23 -6.98 -24.13
C GLU A 314 0.74 -6.62 -24.05
N PHE A 315 -0.11 -7.55 -23.58
CA PHE A 315 -1.56 -7.32 -23.58
C PHE A 315 -1.95 -6.16 -22.65
N LEU A 316 -1.30 -6.05 -21.49
CA LEU A 316 -1.55 -4.96 -20.53
C LEU A 316 -1.07 -3.61 -21.08
N TYR A 317 0.10 -3.58 -21.72
CA TYR A 317 0.63 -2.35 -22.31
C TYR A 317 -0.19 -1.92 -23.53
N LEU A 318 -0.60 -2.86 -24.39
CA LEU A 318 -1.47 -2.59 -25.53
C LEU A 318 -2.80 -1.99 -25.08
N GLU A 319 -3.43 -2.53 -24.04
CA GLU A 319 -4.69 -2.01 -23.50
C GLU A 319 -4.53 -0.56 -23.01
N LYS A 320 -3.49 -0.27 -22.22
CA LYS A 320 -3.17 1.09 -21.74
C LYS A 320 -2.87 2.05 -22.89
N LEU A 321 -2.12 1.61 -23.89
CA LEU A 321 -1.70 2.43 -25.02
C LEU A 321 -2.88 2.79 -25.92
N ARG A 322 -3.74 1.81 -26.25
CA ARG A 322 -4.98 2.07 -26.99
C ARG A 322 -5.91 2.98 -26.17
N PHE A 323 -5.96 2.83 -24.85
CA PHE A 323 -6.72 3.76 -24.00
C PHE A 323 -6.17 5.20 -24.03
N CYS A 324 -4.86 5.38 -24.07
CA CYS A 324 -4.25 6.70 -24.32
C CYS A 324 -4.68 7.27 -25.68
N GLN A 325 -4.72 6.43 -26.72
CA GLN A 325 -5.22 6.81 -28.04
C GLN A 325 -6.67 7.27 -28.03
N TYR A 326 -7.54 6.52 -27.36
CA TYR A 326 -8.92 6.97 -27.13
C TYR A 326 -8.98 8.33 -26.43
N ARG A 327 -8.17 8.56 -25.38
CA ARG A 327 -8.14 9.82 -24.63
C ARG A 327 -7.72 11.02 -25.49
N TYR A 328 -6.65 10.92 -26.29
CA TYR A 328 -6.27 12.06 -27.14
C TYR A 328 -7.20 12.24 -28.34
N ILE A 329 -7.78 11.17 -28.90
CA ILE A 329 -8.81 11.30 -29.94
C ILE A 329 -10.00 12.07 -29.38
N LYS A 330 -10.45 11.72 -28.17
CA LYS A 330 -11.55 12.43 -27.48
C LYS A 330 -11.22 13.90 -27.26
N LYS A 331 -10.00 14.20 -26.81
CA LYS A 331 -9.55 15.57 -26.55
C LYS A 331 -9.47 16.45 -27.81
N ILE A 332 -8.98 15.89 -28.93
CA ILE A 332 -8.67 16.68 -30.14
C ILE A 332 -9.78 16.58 -31.20
N ALA A 333 -10.32 15.39 -31.44
CA ALA A 333 -11.31 15.11 -32.48
C ALA A 333 -12.75 14.98 -31.95
N GLY A 334 -12.93 15.10 -30.63
CA GLY A 334 -14.23 15.11 -29.96
C GLY A 334 -14.83 13.72 -29.69
N GLU A 335 -15.94 13.73 -28.95
CA GLU A 335 -16.58 12.52 -28.41
C GLU A 335 -16.97 11.51 -29.50
N ASN A 336 -17.57 11.98 -30.60
CA ASN A 336 -18.03 11.10 -31.69
C ASN A 336 -16.88 10.33 -32.36
N SER A 337 -15.71 10.95 -32.48
CA SER A 337 -14.52 10.31 -33.07
C SER A 337 -13.95 9.26 -32.13
N ALA A 338 -13.92 9.56 -30.82
CA ALA A 338 -13.46 8.63 -29.80
C ALA A 338 -14.41 7.45 -29.62
N GLU A 339 -15.72 7.68 -29.71
CA GLU A 339 -16.73 6.63 -29.69
C GLU A 339 -16.53 5.67 -30.87
N ARG A 340 -16.40 6.18 -32.10
CA ARG A 340 -16.11 5.32 -33.26
C ARG A 340 -14.86 4.49 -33.04
N PHE A 341 -13.78 5.09 -32.53
CA PHE A 341 -12.56 4.37 -32.22
C PHE A 341 -12.79 3.27 -31.17
N MET A 342 -13.46 3.58 -30.06
CA MET A 342 -13.81 2.59 -29.02
C MET A 342 -14.56 1.39 -29.60
N TYR A 343 -15.56 1.62 -30.46
CA TYR A 343 -16.32 0.53 -31.10
C TYR A 343 -15.48 -0.33 -32.06
N THR A 344 -14.36 0.17 -32.59
CA THR A 344 -13.40 -0.67 -33.35
C THR A 344 -12.50 -1.53 -32.47
N GLN A 345 -12.43 -1.25 -31.16
CA GLN A 345 -11.50 -1.87 -30.21
C GLN A 345 -12.21 -2.73 -29.15
N LEU A 346 -13.44 -3.20 -29.40
CA LEU A 346 -14.25 -3.95 -28.43
C LEU A 346 -13.69 -5.31 -28.01
N ASP A 347 -12.63 -5.78 -28.66
CA ASP A 347 -11.92 -7.00 -28.25
C ASP A 347 -11.08 -6.77 -26.99
N LEU A 348 -10.70 -5.51 -26.72
CA LEU A 348 -10.05 -5.11 -25.48
C LEU A 348 -11.11 -4.88 -24.37
N PRO A 349 -10.97 -5.53 -23.20
CA PRO A 349 -11.94 -5.42 -22.10
C PRO A 349 -12.26 -3.98 -21.69
N ILE A 350 -11.27 -3.10 -21.59
CA ILE A 350 -11.49 -1.70 -21.20
C ILE A 350 -12.50 -0.98 -22.10
N PHE A 351 -12.43 -1.17 -23.42
CA PHE A 351 -13.33 -0.50 -24.36
C PHE A 351 -14.72 -1.10 -24.39
N ARG A 352 -14.82 -2.42 -24.22
CA ARG A 352 -16.12 -3.07 -24.08
C ARG A 352 -16.83 -2.60 -22.82
N GLU A 353 -16.10 -2.48 -21.71
CA GLU A 353 -16.64 -1.97 -20.45
C GLU A 353 -17.11 -0.52 -20.60
N LEU A 354 -16.30 0.35 -21.22
CA LEU A 354 -16.69 1.73 -21.52
C LEU A 354 -17.94 1.80 -22.41
N ALA A 355 -18.02 0.98 -23.47
CA ALA A 355 -19.19 0.94 -24.34
C ALA A 355 -20.45 0.48 -23.60
N ILE A 356 -20.34 -0.52 -22.71
CA ILE A 356 -21.45 -0.97 -21.86
C ILE A 356 -21.87 0.15 -20.90
N GLN A 357 -20.92 0.82 -20.23
CA GLN A 357 -21.20 1.93 -19.33
C GLN A 357 -21.85 3.12 -20.05
N GLN A 358 -21.42 3.42 -21.28
CA GLN A 358 -22.02 4.46 -22.10
C GLN A 358 -23.47 4.10 -22.46
N ALA A 359 -23.73 2.90 -22.96
CA ALA A 359 -25.08 2.41 -23.27
C ALA A 359 -25.99 2.45 -22.01
N MET A 360 -25.44 2.04 -20.86
CA MET A 360 -26.11 2.12 -19.56
C MET A 360 -26.48 3.56 -19.15
N SER A 361 -25.59 4.53 -19.40
CA SER A 361 -25.82 5.93 -19.04
C SER A 361 -26.98 6.57 -19.81
N ILE A 362 -27.17 6.17 -21.08
CA ILE A 362 -28.28 6.63 -21.93
C ILE A 362 -29.51 5.71 -21.85
N SER A 363 -29.51 4.74 -20.92
CA SER A 363 -30.57 3.74 -20.74
C SER A 363 -30.84 2.85 -21.97
N ASP A 364 -29.86 2.71 -22.87
CA ASP A 364 -29.89 1.73 -23.96
C ASP A 364 -29.48 0.35 -23.45
N TYR A 365 -30.37 -0.27 -22.68
CA TYR A 365 -30.14 -1.55 -22.05
C TYR A 365 -30.01 -2.70 -23.06
N GLU A 366 -30.66 -2.60 -24.23
CA GLU A 366 -30.58 -3.62 -25.27
C GLU A 366 -29.15 -3.69 -25.86
N SER A 367 -28.58 -2.54 -26.21
CA SER A 367 -27.18 -2.47 -26.67
C SER A 367 -26.21 -2.92 -25.58
N ALA A 368 -26.43 -2.51 -24.33
CA ALA A 368 -25.59 -2.94 -23.20
C ALA A 368 -25.60 -4.47 -23.01
N ILE A 369 -26.77 -5.11 -23.11
CA ILE A 369 -26.90 -6.59 -23.07
C ILE A 369 -26.16 -7.22 -24.25
N ALA A 370 -26.32 -6.68 -25.46
CA ALA A 370 -25.65 -7.21 -26.65
C ALA A 370 -24.12 -7.13 -26.54
N LEU A 371 -23.60 -6.04 -25.99
CA LEU A 371 -22.16 -5.86 -25.73
C LEU A 371 -21.63 -6.86 -24.70
N CYS A 372 -22.36 -7.10 -23.60
CA CYS A 372 -22.01 -8.14 -22.62
C CYS A 372 -21.97 -9.53 -23.27
N ILE A 373 -23.02 -9.90 -24.02
CA ILE A 373 -23.09 -11.20 -24.73
C ILE A 373 -21.93 -11.35 -25.71
N GLY A 374 -21.59 -10.29 -26.46
CA GLY A 374 -20.43 -10.29 -27.35
C GLY A 374 -19.12 -10.54 -26.59
N GLY A 375 -18.98 -10.00 -25.39
CA GLY A 375 -17.81 -10.16 -24.55
C GLY A 375 -17.67 -11.59 -24.03
N GLU A 376 -18.78 -12.18 -23.61
CA GLU A 376 -18.85 -13.57 -23.17
C GLU A 376 -18.44 -14.55 -24.29
N ARG A 377 -18.77 -14.25 -25.55
CA ARG A 377 -18.41 -15.10 -26.71
C ARG A 377 -16.91 -15.15 -27.00
N ILE A 378 -16.20 -14.04 -26.81
CA ILE A 378 -14.75 -13.96 -27.06
C ILE A 378 -13.92 -14.33 -25.82
N SER A 379 -14.52 -14.29 -24.63
CA SER A 379 -13.86 -14.62 -23.38
C SER A 379 -13.74 -16.14 -23.23
N LYS A 380 -12.59 -16.61 -22.71
CA LYS A 380 -12.48 -18.01 -22.28
C LYS A 380 -13.49 -18.26 -21.16
N GLU A 381 -14.16 -19.41 -21.20
CA GLU A 381 -15.16 -19.78 -20.19
C GLU A 381 -14.54 -19.72 -18.78
N ASN A 382 -15.24 -19.11 -17.82
CA ASN A 382 -14.77 -18.89 -16.44
C ASN A 382 -13.55 -17.96 -16.29
N SER A 383 -13.12 -17.27 -17.35
CA SER A 383 -12.14 -16.19 -17.20
C SER A 383 -12.70 -15.01 -16.41
N LEU A 384 -11.81 -14.16 -15.89
CA LEU A 384 -12.18 -12.93 -15.18
C LEU A 384 -13.12 -12.05 -16.03
N ASN A 385 -12.90 -11.98 -17.34
CA ASN A 385 -13.72 -11.20 -18.26
C ASN A 385 -15.10 -11.84 -18.50
N ASP A 386 -15.18 -13.17 -18.68
CA ASP A 386 -16.47 -13.89 -18.78
C ASP A 386 -17.35 -13.60 -17.55
N VAL A 387 -16.76 -13.69 -16.35
CA VAL A 387 -17.47 -13.36 -15.10
C VAL A 387 -17.85 -11.89 -15.04
N ARG A 388 -16.96 -10.97 -15.47
CA ARG A 388 -17.22 -9.52 -15.50
C ARG A 388 -18.45 -9.18 -16.35
N TRP A 389 -18.52 -9.69 -17.58
CA TRP A 389 -19.64 -9.42 -18.49
C TRP A 389 -20.97 -9.95 -17.96
N LYS A 390 -20.95 -11.15 -17.36
CA LYS A 390 -22.13 -11.72 -16.71
C LYS A 390 -22.61 -10.87 -15.53
N LYS A 391 -21.71 -10.38 -14.68
CA LYS A 391 -22.06 -9.48 -13.56
C LYS A 391 -22.75 -8.22 -14.06
N MET A 392 -22.18 -7.54 -15.05
CA MET A 392 -22.79 -6.34 -15.65
C MET A 392 -24.17 -6.66 -16.26
N ARG A 393 -24.31 -7.80 -16.93
CA ARG A 393 -25.59 -8.23 -17.52
C ARG A 393 -26.66 -8.54 -16.48
N VAL A 394 -26.32 -9.15 -15.34
CA VAL A 394 -27.26 -9.34 -14.22
C VAL A 394 -27.75 -8.00 -13.68
N GLU A 395 -26.87 -7.01 -13.54
CA GLU A 395 -27.25 -5.67 -13.10
C GLU A 395 -28.21 -4.98 -14.09
N ILE A 396 -28.03 -5.21 -15.39
CA ILE A 396 -28.96 -4.72 -16.41
C ILE A 396 -30.33 -5.38 -16.24
N TYR A 397 -30.40 -6.71 -16.12
CA TYR A 397 -31.66 -7.43 -15.92
C TYR A 397 -32.38 -6.98 -14.65
N GLU A 398 -31.64 -6.71 -13.58
CA GLU A 398 -32.19 -6.16 -12.35
C GLU A 398 -32.80 -4.76 -12.57
N LYS A 399 -32.11 -3.87 -13.31
CA LYS A 399 -32.60 -2.51 -13.62
C LYS A 399 -33.86 -2.50 -14.47
N ILE A 400 -33.95 -3.36 -15.48
CA ILE A 400 -35.14 -3.43 -16.36
C ILE A 400 -36.25 -4.33 -15.80
N ASN A 401 -36.05 -4.89 -14.60
CA ASN A 401 -36.97 -5.83 -13.94
C ASN A 401 -37.27 -7.10 -14.77
N ASP A 402 -36.29 -7.59 -15.54
CA ASP A 402 -36.35 -8.87 -16.26
C ASP A 402 -36.00 -10.01 -15.29
N LEU A 403 -36.95 -10.32 -14.40
CA LEU A 403 -36.77 -11.33 -13.34
C LEU A 403 -36.39 -12.72 -13.88
N PRO A 404 -37.00 -13.25 -14.97
CA PRO A 404 -36.62 -14.56 -15.48
C PRO A 404 -35.14 -14.66 -15.85
N ARG A 405 -34.62 -13.70 -16.64
CA ARG A 405 -33.20 -13.72 -17.04
C ARG A 405 -32.26 -13.38 -15.90
N PHE A 406 -32.69 -12.50 -14.99
CA PHE A 406 -31.97 -12.23 -13.74
C PHE A 406 -31.79 -13.51 -12.92
N HIS A 407 -32.87 -14.27 -12.68
CA HIS A 407 -32.81 -15.50 -11.88
C HIS A 407 -31.85 -16.53 -12.48
N ASP A 408 -31.96 -16.79 -13.79
CA ASP A 408 -31.12 -17.79 -14.46
C ASP A 408 -29.63 -17.44 -14.36
N LEU A 409 -29.28 -16.18 -14.63
CA LEU A 409 -27.89 -15.73 -14.62
C LEU A 409 -27.33 -15.54 -13.20
N ALA A 410 -28.15 -15.14 -12.23
CA ALA A 410 -27.76 -15.09 -10.82
C ALA A 410 -27.44 -16.49 -10.29
N ILE A 411 -28.25 -17.50 -10.64
CA ILE A 411 -27.96 -18.91 -10.28
C ILE A 411 -26.64 -19.36 -10.89
N GLU A 412 -26.38 -19.04 -12.16
CA GLU A 412 -25.09 -19.34 -12.80
C GLU A 412 -23.91 -18.69 -12.06
N LEU A 413 -24.02 -17.42 -11.68
CA LEU A 413 -22.96 -16.71 -10.95
C LEU A 413 -22.72 -17.30 -9.55
N ILE A 414 -23.76 -17.74 -8.85
CA ILE A 414 -23.65 -18.42 -7.55
C ILE A 414 -22.90 -19.75 -7.71
N LEU A 415 -23.22 -20.54 -8.73
CA LEU A 415 -22.55 -21.82 -9.01
C LEU A 415 -21.05 -21.65 -9.33
N ARG A 416 -20.68 -20.47 -9.84
CA ARG A 416 -19.29 -20.05 -10.08
C ARG A 416 -18.63 -19.34 -8.89
N GLY A 417 -19.29 -19.35 -7.74
CA GLY A 417 -18.75 -18.87 -6.46
C GLY A 417 -18.99 -17.39 -6.13
N ASN A 418 -19.86 -16.69 -6.87
CA ASN A 418 -20.21 -15.31 -6.55
C ASN A 418 -21.40 -15.28 -5.56
N GLU A 419 -21.12 -15.56 -4.29
CA GLU A 419 -22.13 -15.69 -3.22
C GLU A 419 -23.00 -14.44 -3.00
N VAL A 420 -22.50 -13.24 -3.35
CA VAL A 420 -23.24 -11.97 -3.25
C VAL A 420 -24.58 -12.02 -4.00
N TYR A 421 -24.68 -12.80 -5.07
CA TYR A 421 -25.91 -12.94 -5.84
C TYR A 421 -26.98 -13.80 -5.16
N TYR A 422 -26.62 -14.57 -4.13
CA TYR A 422 -27.60 -15.34 -3.35
C TYR A 422 -28.60 -14.43 -2.64
N ASP A 423 -28.11 -13.38 -1.97
CA ASP A 423 -28.97 -12.43 -1.27
C ASP A 423 -29.86 -11.68 -2.25
N LYS A 424 -29.26 -11.18 -3.32
CA LYS A 424 -29.99 -10.51 -4.40
C LYS A 424 -31.10 -11.42 -4.92
N LEU A 425 -30.78 -12.68 -5.22
CA LEU A 425 -31.75 -13.67 -5.68
C LEU A 425 -32.88 -13.90 -4.67
N LYS A 426 -32.56 -14.14 -3.41
CA LYS A 426 -33.54 -14.39 -2.34
C LYS A 426 -34.51 -13.22 -2.17
N THR A 427 -34.03 -11.98 -2.23
CA THR A 427 -34.89 -10.78 -2.09
C THR A 427 -35.92 -10.60 -3.20
N LYS A 428 -35.74 -11.24 -4.37
CA LYS A 428 -36.71 -11.15 -5.49
C LYS A 428 -37.81 -12.21 -5.43
N TYR A 429 -37.71 -13.17 -4.51
CA TYR A 429 -38.74 -14.19 -4.31
C TYR A 429 -39.59 -13.89 -3.09
N GLU A 430 -40.88 -14.20 -3.20
CA GLU A 430 -41.75 -14.35 -2.03
C GLU A 430 -41.39 -15.65 -1.28
N ASP A 431 -41.62 -15.67 0.05
CA ASP A 431 -41.25 -16.78 0.91
C ASP A 431 -41.77 -18.15 0.43
N GLU A 432 -43.01 -18.20 -0.06
CA GLU A 432 -43.62 -19.45 -0.57
C GLU A 432 -42.94 -19.96 -1.84
N GLN A 433 -42.51 -19.05 -2.71
CA GLN A 433 -41.79 -19.39 -3.93
C GLN A 433 -40.36 -19.80 -3.60
N TRP A 434 -39.70 -19.09 -2.70
CA TRP A 434 -38.34 -19.38 -2.25
C TRP A 434 -38.23 -20.79 -1.66
N ARG A 435 -39.20 -21.21 -0.84
CA ARG A 435 -39.27 -22.58 -0.28
C ARG A 435 -39.25 -23.68 -1.35
N LYS A 436 -39.67 -23.39 -2.59
CA LYS A 436 -39.63 -24.33 -3.73
C LYS A 436 -38.34 -24.22 -4.55
N VAL A 437 -37.73 -23.04 -4.60
CA VAL A 437 -36.52 -22.75 -5.40
C VAL A 437 -35.25 -23.17 -4.64
N TYR A 438 -35.16 -22.82 -3.36
CA TYR A 438 -33.98 -23.05 -2.55
C TYR A 438 -33.49 -24.51 -2.53
N PRO A 439 -34.36 -25.54 -2.33
CA PRO A 439 -33.90 -26.93 -2.35
C PRO A 439 -33.29 -27.35 -3.69
N LYS A 440 -33.81 -26.81 -4.81
CA LYS A 440 -33.28 -27.08 -6.16
C LYS A 440 -31.92 -26.41 -6.37
N LEU A 441 -31.75 -25.19 -5.87
CA LEU A 441 -30.48 -24.46 -5.94
C LEU A 441 -29.38 -25.18 -5.15
N ILE A 442 -29.66 -25.56 -3.91
CA ILE A 442 -28.71 -26.29 -3.05
C ILE A 442 -28.31 -27.63 -3.67
N ALA A 443 -29.28 -28.41 -4.18
CA ALA A 443 -28.98 -29.66 -4.87
C ALA A 443 -28.11 -29.46 -6.11
N LYS A 444 -28.32 -28.37 -6.87
CA LYS A 444 -27.51 -28.03 -8.05
C LYS A 444 -26.08 -27.69 -7.64
N ILE A 445 -25.88 -26.86 -6.61
CA ILE A 445 -24.55 -26.50 -6.08
C ILE A 445 -23.79 -27.75 -5.60
N GLU A 446 -24.48 -28.63 -4.87
CA GLU A 446 -23.91 -29.89 -4.38
C GLU A 446 -23.44 -30.79 -5.54
N SER A 447 -24.24 -30.88 -6.61
CA SER A 447 -23.93 -31.75 -7.76
C SER A 447 -22.81 -31.25 -8.67
N GLU A 448 -22.69 -29.93 -8.86
CA GLU A 448 -21.74 -29.38 -9.86
C GLU A 448 -20.31 -29.25 -9.31
N ASN A 449 -20.14 -29.15 -7.99
CA ASN A 449 -18.90 -29.30 -7.18
C ASN A 449 -17.58 -28.71 -7.74
N ARG A 450 -17.64 -27.77 -8.70
CA ARG A 450 -16.44 -27.31 -9.45
C ARG A 450 -15.71 -26.16 -8.76
N TYR A 451 -16.45 -25.31 -8.04
CA TYR A 451 -15.94 -24.16 -7.28
C TYR A 451 -16.64 -24.02 -5.91
N GLY A 452 -17.47 -25.00 -5.55
CA GLY A 452 -18.64 -24.80 -4.69
C GLY A 452 -18.54 -25.28 -3.25
N SER A 453 -17.46 -25.92 -2.79
CA SER A 453 -17.43 -26.45 -1.41
C SER A 453 -17.57 -25.35 -0.35
N TRP A 454 -16.86 -24.23 -0.51
CA TRP A 454 -16.96 -23.09 0.40
C TRP A 454 -18.25 -22.31 0.23
N VAL A 455 -18.67 -22.09 -1.02
CA VAL A 455 -19.93 -21.37 -1.32
C VAL A 455 -21.13 -22.16 -0.77
N PHE A 456 -21.14 -23.47 -0.98
CA PHE A 456 -22.15 -24.37 -0.42
C PHE A 456 -22.18 -24.29 1.11
N LEU A 457 -21.02 -24.40 1.76
CA LEU A 457 -20.92 -24.28 3.22
C LEU A 457 -21.42 -22.91 3.72
N ASN A 458 -20.98 -21.81 3.12
CA ASN A 458 -21.41 -20.46 3.49
C ASN A 458 -22.93 -20.30 3.39
N LEU A 459 -23.53 -20.82 2.32
CA LEU A 459 -24.99 -20.78 2.14
C LEU A 459 -25.72 -21.63 3.18
N LEU A 460 -25.23 -22.82 3.50
CA LEU A 460 -25.83 -23.65 4.56
C LEU A 460 -25.70 -23.00 5.94
N ILE A 461 -24.56 -22.38 6.24
CA ILE A 461 -24.34 -21.63 7.48
C ILE A 461 -25.34 -20.48 7.57
N LYS A 462 -25.52 -19.73 6.47
CA LYS A 462 -26.43 -18.60 6.38
C LYS A 462 -27.89 -18.98 6.61
N GLU A 463 -28.32 -20.10 6.04
CA GLU A 463 -29.68 -20.64 6.23
C GLU A 463 -29.82 -21.52 7.49
N GLN A 464 -28.77 -21.63 8.31
CA GLN A 464 -28.74 -22.41 9.57
C GLN A 464 -29.06 -23.90 9.38
N GLU A 465 -28.65 -24.48 8.26
CA GLU A 465 -28.96 -25.85 7.85
C GLU A 465 -27.96 -26.86 8.44
N LYS A 466 -27.92 -26.93 9.76
CA LYS A 466 -26.90 -27.67 10.53
C LYS A 466 -26.79 -29.15 10.15
N GLU A 467 -27.91 -29.83 9.89
CA GLU A 467 -27.90 -31.24 9.45
C GLU A 467 -27.16 -31.44 8.12
N LYS A 468 -27.38 -30.54 7.15
CA LYS A 468 -26.71 -30.60 5.84
C LYS A 468 -25.22 -30.26 5.96
N ILE A 469 -24.87 -29.32 6.84
CA ILE A 469 -23.46 -28.99 7.15
C ILE A 469 -22.74 -30.23 7.67
N ILE A 470 -23.32 -30.95 8.64
CA ILE A 470 -22.71 -32.16 9.20
C ILE A 470 -22.56 -33.26 8.16
N ASN A 471 -23.59 -33.49 7.34
CA ASN A 471 -23.50 -34.49 6.27
C ASN A 471 -22.40 -34.16 5.25
N PHE A 472 -22.23 -32.87 4.93
CA PHE A 472 -21.15 -32.40 4.07
C PHE A 472 -19.77 -32.59 4.72
N LEU A 473 -19.62 -32.23 6.00
CA LEU A 473 -18.36 -32.34 6.75
C LEU A 473 -17.93 -33.79 6.96
N ARG A 474 -18.86 -34.74 7.06
CA ARG A 474 -18.55 -36.19 7.08
C ARG A 474 -17.83 -36.66 5.82
N GLN A 475 -18.20 -36.09 4.66
CA GLN A 475 -17.57 -36.41 3.37
C GLN A 475 -16.32 -35.56 3.11
N ASN A 476 -16.23 -34.37 3.72
CA ASN A 476 -15.15 -33.42 3.53
C ASN A 476 -14.61 -32.88 4.87
N PRO A 477 -13.90 -33.70 5.67
CA PRO A 477 -13.49 -33.33 7.03
C PRO A 477 -12.54 -32.12 7.09
N ARG A 478 -11.87 -31.79 5.97
CA ARG A 478 -10.93 -30.66 5.87
C ARG A 478 -11.53 -29.28 6.20
N PHE A 479 -12.84 -29.11 6.08
CA PHE A 479 -13.52 -27.83 6.39
C PHE A 479 -14.00 -27.73 7.84
N ALA A 480 -13.90 -28.81 8.62
CA ALA A 480 -14.35 -28.85 10.01
C ALA A 480 -13.72 -27.75 10.90
N PRO A 481 -12.41 -27.44 10.80
CA PRO A 481 -11.77 -26.45 11.68
C PRO A 481 -12.36 -25.04 11.54
N ASP A 482 -12.86 -24.71 10.37
CA ASP A 482 -13.39 -23.39 10.09
C ASP A 482 -14.88 -23.26 10.41
N VAL A 483 -15.64 -24.37 10.32
CA VAL A 483 -17.11 -24.35 10.38
C VAL A 483 -17.69 -24.88 11.70
N TYR A 484 -16.92 -25.60 12.51
CA TYR A 484 -17.44 -26.35 13.67
C TYR A 484 -18.37 -25.52 14.58
N ARG A 485 -18.06 -24.24 14.81
CA ARG A 485 -18.84 -23.37 15.70
C ARG A 485 -20.30 -23.19 15.28
N HIS A 486 -20.60 -23.33 14.00
CA HIS A 486 -21.95 -23.11 13.45
C HIS A 486 -22.91 -24.29 13.71
N VAL A 487 -22.39 -25.47 14.05
CA VAL A 487 -23.19 -26.68 14.28
C VAL A 487 -23.26 -27.08 15.77
N LEU A 488 -22.48 -26.44 16.64
CA LEU A 488 -22.56 -26.65 18.08
C LEU A 488 -23.76 -25.90 18.68
N PRO A 489 -24.29 -26.36 19.83
CA PRO A 489 -23.93 -27.59 20.55
C PRO A 489 -24.63 -28.86 20.01
N GLU A 490 -25.54 -28.71 19.05
CA GLU A 490 -26.46 -29.78 18.60
C GLU A 490 -25.73 -31.00 18.03
N PHE A 491 -24.59 -30.81 17.36
CA PHE A 491 -23.84 -31.89 16.70
C PHE A 491 -22.44 -32.11 17.27
N ASN A 492 -22.28 -31.94 18.59
CA ASN A 492 -20.98 -32.10 19.27
C ASN A 492 -20.35 -33.47 19.01
N HIS A 493 -21.13 -34.56 19.19
CA HIS A 493 -20.62 -35.92 19.03
C HIS A 493 -20.18 -36.21 17.59
N GLU A 494 -20.98 -35.79 16.62
CA GLU A 494 -20.66 -35.90 15.20
C GLU A 494 -19.41 -35.11 14.84
N MET A 495 -19.29 -33.88 15.35
CA MET A 495 -18.10 -33.05 15.09
C MET A 495 -16.83 -33.66 15.67
N ILE A 496 -16.89 -34.20 16.90
CA ILE A 496 -15.74 -34.91 17.49
C ILE A 496 -15.31 -36.07 16.58
N SER A 497 -16.26 -36.88 16.10
CA SER A 497 -15.96 -37.98 15.18
C SER A 497 -15.35 -37.51 13.84
N ILE A 498 -15.83 -36.39 13.30
CA ILE A 498 -15.28 -35.79 12.06
C ILE A 498 -13.85 -35.28 12.29
N PHE A 499 -13.60 -34.57 13.40
CA PHE A 499 -12.25 -34.15 13.77
C PHE A 499 -11.32 -35.35 13.96
N GLU A 500 -11.79 -36.41 14.61
CA GLU A 500 -11.01 -37.62 14.83
C GLU A 500 -10.55 -38.25 13.48
N ALA A 501 -11.47 -38.38 12.52
CA ALA A 501 -11.18 -38.87 11.18
C ALA A 501 -10.18 -37.96 10.45
N TYR A 502 -10.40 -36.64 10.52
CA TYR A 502 -9.54 -35.66 9.86
C TYR A 502 -8.11 -35.65 10.42
N ILE A 503 -7.98 -35.63 11.75
CA ILE A 503 -6.68 -35.66 12.44
C ILE A 503 -5.91 -36.93 12.07
N LYS A 504 -6.58 -38.10 12.04
CA LYS A 504 -5.96 -39.37 11.63
C LYS A 504 -5.41 -39.31 10.20
N GLU A 505 -6.09 -38.61 9.29
CA GLU A 505 -5.61 -38.41 7.92
C GLU A 505 -4.42 -37.44 7.87
N GLN A 506 -4.54 -36.27 8.51
CA GLN A 506 -3.50 -35.24 8.52
C GLN A 506 -2.18 -35.74 9.14
N VAL A 507 -2.25 -36.49 10.25
CA VAL A 507 -1.06 -37.05 10.90
C VAL A 507 -0.32 -38.04 9.98
N LYS A 508 -1.06 -38.84 9.18
CA LYS A 508 -0.43 -39.80 8.25
C LYS A 508 0.40 -39.09 7.19
N ILE A 509 -0.14 -38.03 6.58
CA ILE A 509 0.46 -37.31 5.46
C ILE A 509 1.48 -36.23 5.88
N SER A 510 1.43 -35.78 7.14
CA SER A 510 2.36 -34.76 7.66
C SER A 510 3.79 -35.28 7.77
N SER A 511 4.75 -34.46 7.34
CA SER A 511 6.19 -34.78 7.36
C SER A 511 7.08 -33.70 7.99
N THR A 512 6.56 -32.48 8.16
CA THR A 512 7.30 -31.33 8.71
C THR A 512 6.80 -30.94 10.10
N ARG A 513 7.64 -30.23 10.85
CA ARG A 513 7.32 -29.79 12.22
C ARG A 513 6.09 -28.87 12.26
N ASP A 514 5.97 -27.95 11.31
CA ASP A 514 4.82 -27.04 11.21
C ASP A 514 3.50 -27.79 10.98
N LEU A 515 3.52 -28.86 10.17
CA LEU A 515 2.32 -29.69 9.96
C LEU A 515 1.95 -30.48 11.22
N TYR A 516 2.94 -30.90 12.02
CA TYR A 516 2.67 -31.54 13.32
C TYR A 516 2.06 -30.56 14.32
N ILE A 517 2.50 -29.30 14.34
CA ILE A 517 1.90 -28.25 15.16
C ILE A 517 0.43 -28.06 14.77
N LYS A 518 0.12 -27.97 13.47
CA LYS A 518 -1.28 -27.89 12.99
C LYS A 518 -2.12 -29.08 13.44
N CYS A 519 -1.58 -30.31 13.40
CA CYS A 519 -2.27 -31.49 13.93
C CYS A 519 -2.56 -31.36 15.44
N CYS A 520 -1.63 -30.80 16.21
CA CYS A 520 -1.82 -30.56 17.63
C CYS A 520 -2.91 -29.51 17.90
N ASP A 521 -2.99 -28.46 17.08
CA ASP A 521 -4.06 -27.44 17.16
C ASP A 521 -5.44 -28.03 16.86
N LEU A 522 -5.53 -28.96 15.91
CA LEU A 522 -6.77 -29.69 15.64
C LEU A 522 -7.20 -30.54 16.84
N ILE A 523 -6.28 -31.23 17.51
CA ILE A 523 -6.57 -32.00 18.73
C ILE A 523 -7.06 -31.07 19.85
N ARG A 524 -6.40 -29.93 20.07
CA ARG A 524 -6.85 -28.92 21.05
C ARG A 524 -8.26 -28.44 20.74
N THR A 525 -8.55 -28.18 19.47
CA THR A 525 -9.89 -27.75 19.02
C THR A 525 -10.94 -28.82 19.31
N MET A 526 -10.68 -30.09 18.97
CA MET A 526 -11.57 -31.21 19.26
C MET A 526 -11.86 -31.36 20.78
N VAL A 527 -10.86 -31.11 21.61
CA VAL A 527 -11.00 -31.17 23.07
C VAL A 527 -11.84 -30.01 23.59
N SER A 528 -11.62 -28.80 23.05
CA SER A 528 -12.36 -27.60 23.44
C SER A 528 -13.88 -27.72 23.20
N ILE A 529 -14.30 -28.54 22.24
CA ILE A 529 -15.71 -28.79 21.92
C ILE A 529 -16.32 -29.98 22.69
N GLY A 530 -15.59 -30.54 23.67
CA GLY A 530 -16.06 -31.60 24.57
C GLY A 530 -15.42 -32.97 24.35
N GLY A 531 -14.55 -33.15 23.34
CA GLY A 531 -13.90 -34.42 23.00
C GLY A 531 -12.67 -34.77 23.84
N LYS A 532 -12.77 -34.65 25.17
CA LYS A 532 -11.61 -34.82 26.07
C LYS A 532 -11.09 -36.26 26.10
N ASN A 533 -11.98 -37.25 26.09
CA ASN A 533 -11.60 -38.66 26.11
C ASN A 533 -11.02 -39.07 24.75
N GLU A 534 -11.67 -38.64 23.67
CA GLU A 534 -11.26 -38.86 22.28
C GLU A 534 -9.91 -38.20 21.98
N GLY A 535 -9.62 -37.04 22.58
CA GLY A 535 -8.30 -36.41 22.53
C GLY A 535 -7.21 -37.27 23.16
N LYS A 536 -7.49 -37.91 24.32
CA LYS A 536 -6.55 -38.83 24.98
C LYS A 536 -6.33 -40.10 24.14
N GLU A 537 -7.40 -40.67 23.60
CA GLU A 537 -7.31 -41.82 22.70
C GLU A 537 -6.52 -41.50 21.43
N MET A 538 -6.69 -40.31 20.87
CA MET A 538 -5.93 -39.85 19.70
C MET A 538 -4.43 -39.77 20.00
N ILE A 539 -4.04 -39.20 21.15
CA ILE A 539 -2.63 -39.13 21.55
C ILE A 539 -2.01 -40.53 21.70
N LEU A 540 -2.73 -41.44 22.35
CA LEU A 540 -2.29 -42.84 22.49
C LEU A 540 -2.14 -43.50 21.12
N TRP A 541 -3.11 -43.33 20.23
CA TRP A 541 -3.06 -43.87 18.88
C TRP A 541 -1.86 -43.34 18.08
N ILE A 542 -1.56 -42.03 18.17
CA ILE A 542 -0.39 -41.46 17.46
C ILE A 542 0.92 -42.04 18.01
N ARG A 543 1.05 -42.16 19.33
CA ARG A 543 2.23 -42.76 19.96
C ARG A 543 2.45 -44.21 19.52
N GLU A 544 1.39 -44.99 19.44
CA GLU A 544 1.47 -46.39 19.05
C GLU A 544 1.86 -46.57 17.59
N ASN A 545 1.30 -45.76 16.69
CA ASN A 545 1.44 -45.92 15.24
C ASN A 545 2.63 -45.16 14.63
N PHE A 546 3.14 -44.11 15.29
CA PHE A 546 4.20 -43.23 14.76
C PHE A 546 5.44 -43.12 15.66
N ARG A 547 5.82 -44.23 16.32
CA ARG A 547 6.94 -44.33 17.28
C ARG A 547 8.29 -43.78 16.77
N ARG A 548 8.51 -43.76 15.46
CA ARG A 548 9.78 -43.34 14.83
C ARG A 548 9.82 -41.85 14.46
N ARG A 549 8.72 -41.10 14.65
CA ARG A 549 8.65 -39.67 14.32
C ARG A 549 8.90 -38.82 15.57
N SER A 550 10.17 -38.68 15.97
CA SER A 550 10.57 -37.99 17.20
C SER A 550 10.02 -36.56 17.31
N ALA A 551 10.09 -35.77 16.24
CA ALA A 551 9.56 -34.40 16.21
C ALA A 551 8.04 -34.33 16.43
N LEU A 552 7.27 -35.29 15.88
CA LEU A 552 5.82 -35.38 16.11
C LEU A 552 5.51 -35.72 17.58
N LEU A 553 6.26 -36.65 18.16
CA LEU A 553 6.09 -37.04 19.56
C LEU A 553 6.45 -35.90 20.54
N GLU A 554 7.43 -35.08 20.18
CA GLU A 554 7.79 -33.87 20.93
C GLU A 554 6.63 -32.87 20.96
N GLU A 555 6.03 -32.54 19.80
CA GLU A 555 4.90 -31.61 19.74
C GLU A 555 3.66 -32.14 20.47
N ILE A 556 3.36 -33.44 20.36
CA ILE A 556 2.23 -34.06 21.07
C ILE A 556 2.41 -34.01 22.58
N SER A 557 3.64 -34.16 23.08
CA SER A 557 3.89 -34.11 24.53
C SER A 557 3.62 -32.73 25.12
N LYS A 558 3.68 -31.66 24.32
CA LYS A 558 3.34 -30.30 24.75
C LYS A 558 1.84 -30.08 24.96
N ILE A 559 0.99 -30.84 24.27
CA ILE A 559 -0.48 -30.69 24.39
C ILE A 559 -1.11 -31.59 25.44
N GLU A 560 -0.39 -32.64 25.87
CA GLU A 560 -0.84 -33.58 26.91
C GLU A 560 -1.04 -32.89 28.27
N ILE A 561 -0.32 -31.81 28.53
CA ILE A 561 -0.44 -31.00 29.76
C ILE A 561 -1.85 -30.37 29.89
N PHE A 562 -2.57 -30.24 28.78
CA PHE A 562 -3.87 -29.56 28.70
C PHE A 562 -5.08 -30.53 28.60
N LEU A 563 -4.85 -31.85 28.70
CA LEU A 563 -5.85 -32.94 28.62
C LEU A 563 -5.97 -33.71 29.94
#